data_AF-A0A504K0X2-F1
#
_entry.id   AF-A0A504K0X2-F1
#
_cell.length_a   1.000
_cell.length_b   1.000
_cell.length_c   1.000
_cell.angle_alpha   90.00
_cell.angle_beta   90.00
_cell.angle_gamma   90.00
#
_symmetry.space_group_name_H-M   'P 1'
#
loop_
_entity.id
_entity.type
_entity.pdbx_description
1 polymer ?
#
loop_
_entity_poly.entity_id
_entity_poly.type
_entity_poly.pdbx_seq_one_letter_code
_entity_poly.pdbx_strand_id
1 'polypeptide(L)'
;MTGKLAFVATAGLTGAIVFLALGIGLSGPDWIYAGGSWIGGQSTCGKSTSTTKQVTLPFSAGDGFTIAVPAAVRYRPGDVAQAVVSGESVLVDHVRMEGSKLSLDCDPGWFNNRVDVTLSGPAITDWKIIGSGDLALDEINQPALRLDIRGSGSITAAGTAQTVDLKISGSGDGRLKNLTAQSAKVDIRGSGDAEITAQADADVSISGSGDVDVYGHPTMRRSQVRGSGSITQVP
;
A
#
# COMPACT_ATOMS: atom_id res chain seq x y z
N MET A 1 23.30 1.22 36.64
CA MET A 1 22.95 1.98 35.41
C MET A 1 21.51 1.78 34.95
N THR A 2 20.77 0.80 35.47
CA THR A 2 19.37 0.47 35.13
C THR A 2 18.31 1.49 35.58
N GLY A 3 18.55 2.23 36.67
CA GLY A 3 17.57 3.21 37.19
C GLY A 3 17.39 4.48 36.32
N LYS A 4 18.42 4.89 35.56
CA LYS A 4 18.33 6.09 34.70
C LYS A 4 17.51 5.83 33.44
N LEU A 5 17.57 4.62 32.89
CA LEU A 5 16.77 4.20 31.73
C LEU A 5 15.28 4.02 32.09
N ALA A 6 14.98 3.46 33.26
CA ALA A 6 13.60 3.34 33.74
C ALA A 6 12.93 4.71 33.97
N PHE A 7 13.70 5.71 34.43
CA PHE A 7 13.21 7.07 34.63
C PHE A 7 12.92 7.79 33.29
N VAL A 8 13.79 7.61 32.28
CA VAL A 8 13.55 8.17 30.94
C VAL A 8 12.34 7.50 30.26
N ALA A 9 12.19 6.18 30.39
CA ALA A 9 11.06 5.46 29.83
C ALA A 9 9.73 5.86 30.49
N THR A 10 9.69 6.00 31.82
CA THR A 10 8.49 6.43 32.55
C THR A 10 8.15 7.90 32.26
N ALA A 11 9.14 8.79 32.22
CA ALA A 11 8.94 10.18 31.85
C ALA A 11 8.40 10.33 30.41
N GLY A 12 8.94 9.55 29.46
CA GLY A 12 8.46 9.52 28.08
C GLY A 12 7.02 9.02 27.96
N LEU A 13 6.68 7.95 28.69
CA LEU A 13 5.32 7.39 28.70
C LEU A 13 4.31 8.37 29.31
N THR A 14 4.68 9.04 30.41
CA THR A 14 3.84 10.08 31.01
C THR A 14 3.67 11.29 30.10
N GLY A 15 4.72 11.70 29.39
CA GLY A 15 4.64 12.76 28.39
C GLY A 15 3.67 12.41 27.27
N ALA A 16 3.77 11.18 26.74
CA ALA A 16 2.85 10.69 25.71
C ALA A 16 1.39 10.68 26.18
N ILE A 17 1.11 10.23 27.41
CA ILE A 17 -0.24 10.23 28.00
C ILE A 17 -0.78 11.66 28.14
N VAL A 18 0.05 12.61 28.57
CA VAL A 18 -0.36 14.02 28.74
C VAL A 18 -0.64 14.68 27.39
N PHE A 19 0.20 14.46 26.38
CA PHE A 19 -0.05 14.97 25.02
C PHE A 19 -1.28 14.33 24.38
N LEU A 20 -1.50 13.03 24.60
CA LEU A 20 -2.70 12.32 24.15
C LEU A 20 -3.95 12.91 24.82
N ALA A 21 -3.91 13.13 26.13
CA ALA A 21 -5.02 13.72 26.89
C ALA A 21 -5.32 15.17 26.47
N LEU A 22 -4.29 15.98 26.22
CA LEU A 22 -4.44 17.34 25.69
C LEU A 22 -5.01 17.35 24.26
N GLY A 23 -4.59 16.39 23.42
CA GLY A 23 -5.18 16.16 22.10
C GLY A 23 -6.66 15.84 22.19
N ILE A 24 -7.05 14.94 23.10
CA ILE A 24 -8.46 14.56 23.35
C ILE A 24 -9.28 15.78 23.82
N GLY A 25 -8.72 16.60 24.73
CA GLY A 25 -9.41 17.78 25.26
C GLY A 25 -9.67 18.89 24.23
N LEU A 26 -8.77 19.05 23.24
CA LEU A 26 -8.92 20.05 22.18
C LEU A 26 -9.83 19.60 21.03
N SER A 27 -10.14 18.30 20.92
CA SER A 27 -10.87 17.69 19.79
C SER A 27 -12.40 17.87 19.84
N GLY A 28 -12.97 18.34 20.95
CA GLY A 28 -14.43 18.47 21.13
C GLY A 28 -15.17 17.11 21.20
N PRO A 29 -16.44 17.07 21.66
CA PRO A 29 -17.17 15.84 22.05
C PRO A 29 -17.39 14.80 20.94
N ASP A 30 -17.05 15.11 19.69
CA ASP A 30 -17.05 14.15 18.57
C ASP A 30 -15.97 13.06 18.69
N TRP A 31 -15.01 13.21 19.62
CA TRP A 31 -13.99 12.20 19.89
C TRP A 31 -14.55 10.89 20.46
N ILE A 32 -15.78 10.83 20.99
CA ILE A 32 -16.39 9.57 21.43
C ILE A 32 -16.88 8.75 20.22
N TYR A 33 -17.30 9.43 19.13
CA TYR A 33 -17.63 8.77 17.86
C TYR A 33 -16.39 8.47 17.02
N ALA A 34 -15.33 9.28 17.12
CA ALA A 34 -14.00 8.93 16.59
C ALA A 34 -13.23 7.95 17.50
N GLY A 35 -13.63 7.82 18.77
CA GLY A 35 -12.95 7.10 19.84
C GLY A 35 -13.18 5.59 19.84
N GLY A 36 -14.27 5.15 19.23
CA GLY A 36 -14.56 3.73 18.99
C GLY A 36 -13.55 3.06 18.05
N SER A 37 -12.77 3.82 17.28
CA SER A 37 -11.80 3.28 16.33
C SER A 37 -10.52 2.75 17.01
N TRP A 38 -10.05 3.40 18.09
CA TRP A 38 -8.82 3.02 18.82
C TRP A 38 -9.07 2.02 19.95
N ILE A 39 -10.33 1.82 20.34
CA ILE A 39 -10.77 0.89 21.40
C ILE A 39 -11.66 -0.18 20.77
N GLY A 40 -11.11 -1.00 19.88
CA GLY A 40 -11.76 -2.21 19.37
C GLY A 40 -13.05 -1.96 18.58
N GLY A 41 -13.00 -1.11 17.55
CA GLY A 41 -14.10 -0.90 16.62
C GLY A 41 -14.53 -2.23 15.99
N GLN A 42 -15.75 -2.66 16.27
CA GLN A 42 -16.37 -3.83 15.65
C GLN A 42 -16.55 -3.57 14.15
N SER A 43 -16.28 -4.58 13.32
CA SER A 43 -16.51 -4.51 11.87
C SER A 43 -17.96 -4.13 11.62
N THR A 44 -18.19 -3.14 10.75
CA THR A 44 -19.53 -2.78 10.28
C THR A 44 -19.96 -3.60 9.07
N CYS A 45 -19.07 -4.46 8.55
CA CYS A 45 -19.39 -5.41 7.48
C CYS A 45 -20.27 -6.57 7.97
N GLY A 46 -20.38 -6.78 9.28
CA GLY A 46 -21.16 -7.86 9.88
C GLY A 46 -20.28 -8.86 10.64
N LYS A 47 -20.91 -9.91 11.18
CA LYS A 47 -20.20 -10.96 11.92
C LYS A 47 -19.63 -11.98 10.94
N SER A 48 -18.38 -12.37 11.15
CA SER A 48 -17.75 -13.47 10.39
C SER A 48 -18.61 -14.74 10.48
N THR A 49 -18.86 -15.37 9.34
CA THR A 49 -19.74 -16.54 9.19
C THR A 49 -19.00 -17.79 8.73
N SER A 50 -17.66 -17.74 8.56
CA SER A 50 -16.80 -18.78 7.97
C SER A 50 -17.24 -19.30 6.59
N THR A 51 -18.23 -18.65 5.96
CA THR A 51 -18.81 -19.05 4.68
C THR A 51 -18.10 -18.30 3.58
N THR A 52 -17.46 -19.01 2.64
CA THR A 52 -16.76 -18.37 1.53
C THR A 52 -17.69 -18.16 0.34
N LYS A 53 -17.55 -17.02 -0.33
CA LYS A 53 -18.25 -16.66 -1.57
C LYS A 53 -17.22 -16.24 -2.61
N GLN A 54 -17.54 -16.54 -3.87
CA GLN A 54 -16.77 -16.07 -5.02
C GLN A 54 -17.72 -15.35 -5.98
N VAL A 55 -17.31 -14.18 -6.46
CA VAL A 55 -18.07 -13.37 -7.42
C VAL A 55 -17.12 -12.93 -8.53
N THR A 56 -17.57 -13.07 -9.78
CA THR A 56 -16.88 -12.51 -10.94
C THR A 56 -17.55 -11.19 -11.31
N LEU A 57 -16.78 -10.11 -11.28
CA LEU A 57 -17.20 -8.77 -11.64
C LEU A 57 -16.48 -8.37 -12.94
N PRO A 58 -17.20 -8.04 -14.02
CA PRO A 58 -16.58 -7.42 -15.17
C PRO A 58 -16.11 -6.01 -14.80
N PHE A 59 -14.96 -5.59 -15.32
CA PHE A 59 -14.50 -4.21 -15.18
C PHE A 59 -14.10 -3.62 -16.52
N SER A 60 -14.21 -2.30 -16.65
CA SER A 60 -13.69 -1.59 -17.81
C SER A 60 -12.22 -1.29 -17.56
N ALA A 61 -11.33 -1.97 -18.28
CA ALA A 61 -9.91 -1.65 -18.26
C ALA A 61 -9.71 -0.24 -18.84
N GLY A 62 -9.33 0.69 -17.98
CA GLY A 62 -8.81 2.00 -18.35
C GLY A 62 -7.33 2.09 -17.99
N ASP A 63 -6.77 3.30 -18.14
CA ASP A 63 -5.35 3.52 -17.86
C ASP A 63 -4.99 3.30 -16.39
N GLY A 64 -5.95 3.42 -15.46
CA GLY A 64 -5.69 3.26 -14.04
C GLY A 64 -6.71 2.47 -13.24
N PHE A 65 -6.24 1.81 -12.18
CA PHE A 65 -7.01 0.98 -11.27
C PHE A 65 -6.70 1.34 -9.81
N THR A 66 -7.75 1.55 -9.01
CA THR A 66 -7.64 1.92 -7.59
C THR A 66 -8.14 0.80 -6.70
N ILE A 67 -7.30 0.36 -5.76
CA ILE A 67 -7.58 -0.64 -4.74
C ILE A 67 -7.74 0.10 -3.41
N ALA A 68 -8.99 0.22 -2.95
CA ALA A 68 -9.36 0.83 -1.67
C ALA A 68 -10.01 -0.23 -0.76
N VAL A 69 -9.46 -1.44 -0.80
CA VAL A 69 -9.89 -2.59 0.00
C VAL A 69 -8.67 -3.19 0.70
N PRO A 70 -8.78 -3.65 1.96
CA PRO A 70 -7.74 -4.40 2.64
C PRO A 70 -7.72 -5.85 2.11
N ALA A 71 -7.35 -5.99 0.85
CA ALA A 71 -7.38 -7.25 0.11
C ALA A 71 -5.99 -7.62 -0.41
N ALA A 72 -5.79 -8.91 -0.67
CA ALA A 72 -4.70 -9.36 -1.51
C ALA A 72 -5.18 -9.37 -2.97
N VAL A 73 -4.59 -8.51 -3.78
CA VAL A 73 -4.93 -8.36 -5.20
C VAL A 73 -3.80 -8.94 -6.04
N ARG A 74 -4.13 -9.81 -6.99
CA ARG A 74 -3.21 -10.33 -7.99
C ARG A 74 -3.69 -9.92 -9.36
N TYR A 75 -2.81 -9.36 -10.18
CA TYR A 75 -3.12 -8.99 -11.55
C TYR A 75 -2.14 -9.64 -12.51
N ARG A 76 -2.70 -10.20 -13.59
CA ARG A 76 -1.95 -10.68 -14.74
C ARG A 76 -2.58 -10.15 -16.03
N PRO A 77 -1.78 -9.63 -16.99
CA PRO A 77 -2.30 -9.24 -18.30
C PRO A 77 -3.02 -10.40 -19.01
N GLY A 78 -4.12 -10.10 -19.70
CA GLY A 78 -4.88 -11.08 -20.46
C GLY A 78 -5.98 -10.46 -21.32
N ASP A 79 -6.62 -11.26 -22.16
CA ASP A 79 -7.59 -10.76 -23.14
C ASP A 79 -8.94 -10.38 -22.53
N VAL A 80 -9.25 -10.91 -21.34
CA VAL A 80 -10.56 -10.76 -20.68
C VAL A 80 -10.41 -9.90 -19.42
N ALA A 81 -11.05 -8.73 -19.44
CA ALA A 81 -11.15 -7.82 -18.31
C ALA A 81 -12.17 -8.34 -17.28
N GLN A 82 -11.68 -9.00 -16.23
CA GLN A 82 -12.52 -9.53 -15.17
C GLN A 82 -11.81 -9.50 -13.81
N ALA A 83 -12.61 -9.31 -12.77
CA ALA A 83 -12.19 -9.36 -11.38
C ALA A 83 -12.91 -10.50 -10.67
N VAL A 84 -12.16 -11.48 -10.23
CA VAL A 84 -12.64 -12.61 -9.45
C VAL A 84 -12.36 -12.31 -7.99
N VAL A 85 -13.42 -12.01 -7.24
CA VAL A 85 -13.37 -11.67 -5.82
C VAL A 85 -13.76 -12.91 -5.03
N SER A 86 -12.93 -13.32 -4.07
CA SER A 86 -13.13 -14.49 -3.23
C SER A 86 -12.85 -14.14 -1.77
N GLY A 87 -13.62 -14.69 -0.84
CA GLY A 87 -13.44 -14.44 0.59
C GLY A 87 -14.69 -14.80 1.38
N GLU A 88 -14.77 -14.38 2.63
CA GLU A 88 -16.00 -14.57 3.40
C GLU A 88 -17.18 -13.80 2.77
N SER A 89 -18.36 -14.42 2.72
CA SER A 89 -19.55 -13.84 2.11
C SER A 89 -19.89 -12.46 2.70
N VAL A 90 -19.71 -12.32 4.02
CA VAL A 90 -19.95 -11.07 4.77
C VAL A 90 -19.03 -9.92 4.35
N LEU A 91 -17.90 -10.18 3.69
CA LEU A 91 -17.05 -9.14 3.10
C LEU A 91 -17.31 -9.00 1.61
N VAL A 92 -17.45 -10.12 0.89
CA VAL A 92 -17.67 -10.14 -0.55
C VAL A 92 -18.97 -9.43 -0.93
N ASP A 93 -20.01 -9.52 -0.10
CA ASP A 93 -21.30 -8.84 -0.32
C ASP A 93 -21.20 -7.31 -0.21
N HIS A 94 -20.14 -6.82 0.43
CA HIS A 94 -19.83 -5.40 0.62
C HIS A 94 -18.78 -4.88 -0.37
N VAL A 95 -18.25 -5.75 -1.25
CA VAL A 95 -17.35 -5.33 -2.31
C VAL A 95 -18.13 -4.59 -3.40
N ARG A 96 -17.66 -3.40 -3.75
CA ARG A 96 -18.20 -2.54 -4.79
C ARG A 96 -17.11 -2.25 -5.82
N MET A 97 -17.50 -2.34 -7.08
CA MET A 97 -16.66 -2.01 -8.23
C MET A 97 -17.31 -0.86 -8.99
N GLU A 98 -16.71 0.31 -8.90
CA GLU A 98 -17.17 1.53 -9.57
C GLU A 98 -16.15 1.91 -10.65
N GLY A 99 -16.42 1.52 -11.89
CA GLY A 99 -15.49 1.70 -13.00
C GLY A 99 -14.19 0.92 -12.77
N SER A 100 -13.10 1.61 -12.43
CA SER A 100 -11.79 1.04 -12.12
C SER A 100 -11.39 1.15 -10.65
N LYS A 101 -12.34 1.47 -9.77
CA LYS A 101 -12.13 1.52 -8.32
C LYS A 101 -12.80 0.34 -7.64
N LEU A 102 -12.01 -0.41 -6.88
CA LEU A 102 -12.46 -1.47 -5.99
C LEU A 102 -12.51 -0.94 -4.56
N SER A 103 -13.68 -0.96 -3.91
CA SER A 103 -13.87 -0.47 -2.54
C SER A 103 -14.81 -1.37 -1.73
N LEU A 104 -14.74 -1.26 -0.41
CA LEU A 104 -15.75 -1.81 0.51
C LEU A 104 -16.71 -0.69 0.89
N ASP A 105 -18.00 -0.98 0.95
CA ASP A 105 -19.03 -0.06 1.48
C ASP A 105 -19.26 -0.23 3.00
N CYS A 106 -18.32 -0.88 3.68
CA CYS A 106 -18.29 -1.10 5.12
C CYS A 106 -16.88 -0.87 5.68
N ASP A 107 -16.79 -0.67 7.00
CA ASP A 107 -15.53 -0.64 7.74
C ASP A 107 -15.21 -2.05 8.25
N PRO A 108 -14.17 -2.73 7.72
CA PRO A 108 -13.79 -4.07 8.15
C PRO A 108 -13.20 -4.10 9.56
N GLY A 109 -12.92 -2.95 10.17
CA GLY A 109 -12.28 -2.84 11.47
C GLY A 109 -10.85 -3.40 11.45
N TRP A 110 -10.38 -3.84 12.62
CA TRP A 110 -9.02 -4.38 12.81
C TRP A 110 -8.92 -5.88 12.45
N PHE A 111 -10.00 -6.48 11.93
CA PHE A 111 -10.08 -7.93 11.76
C PHE A 111 -9.24 -8.40 10.56
N ASN A 112 -8.62 -9.57 10.72
CA ASN A 112 -7.67 -10.18 9.77
C ASN A 112 -8.33 -10.84 8.54
N ASN A 113 -9.61 -10.56 8.29
CA ASN A 113 -10.37 -11.25 7.27
C ASN A 113 -10.10 -10.54 5.93
N ARG A 114 -9.17 -11.09 5.15
CA ARG A 114 -8.77 -10.54 3.85
C ARG A 114 -9.63 -11.11 2.73
N VAL A 115 -10.00 -10.25 1.81
CA VAL A 115 -10.58 -10.65 0.52
C VAL A 115 -9.43 -10.92 -0.44
N ASP A 116 -9.53 -11.99 -1.22
CA ASP A 116 -8.63 -12.29 -2.32
C ASP A 116 -9.26 -11.82 -3.63
N VAL A 117 -8.50 -11.09 -4.45
CA VAL A 117 -8.98 -10.54 -5.71
C VAL A 117 -8.00 -10.93 -6.81
N THR A 118 -8.48 -11.67 -7.80
CA THR A 118 -7.71 -11.98 -9.01
C THR A 118 -8.24 -11.14 -10.16
N LEU A 119 -7.39 -10.30 -10.71
CA LEU A 119 -7.67 -9.43 -11.84
C LEU A 119 -6.98 -10.00 -13.09
N SER A 120 -7.68 -10.03 -14.21
CA SER A 120 -7.09 -10.21 -15.52
C SER A 120 -7.66 -9.17 -16.48
N GLY A 121 -6.89 -8.78 -17.50
CA GLY A 121 -7.37 -7.87 -18.53
C GLY A 121 -6.26 -7.15 -19.28
N PRO A 122 -6.62 -6.20 -20.15
CA PRO A 122 -5.68 -5.34 -20.86
C PRO A 122 -4.69 -4.66 -19.93
N ALA A 123 -3.54 -4.24 -20.46
CA ALA A 123 -2.48 -3.59 -19.69
C ALA A 123 -3.00 -2.32 -18.98
N ILE A 124 -2.73 -2.23 -17.68
CA ILE A 124 -3.07 -1.08 -16.84
C ILE A 124 -1.77 -0.37 -16.47
N THR A 125 -1.70 0.93 -16.74
CA THR A 125 -0.48 1.71 -16.53
C THR A 125 -0.40 2.33 -15.14
N ASP A 126 -1.53 2.59 -14.48
CA ASP A 126 -1.59 3.37 -13.25
C ASP A 126 -2.29 2.59 -12.12
N TRP A 127 -1.52 2.09 -11.17
CA TRP A 127 -2.04 1.36 -10.01
C TRP A 127 -1.99 2.22 -8.77
N LYS A 128 -3.09 2.24 -8.02
CA LYS A 128 -3.19 2.98 -6.76
C LYS A 128 -3.71 2.11 -5.65
N ILE A 129 -2.98 2.04 -4.54
CA ILE A 129 -3.43 1.41 -3.30
C ILE A 129 -3.77 2.50 -2.29
N ILE A 130 -4.95 2.39 -1.68
CA ILE A 130 -5.38 3.22 -0.57
C ILE A 130 -5.70 2.29 0.61
N GLY A 131 -4.99 2.49 1.72
CA GLY A 131 -5.15 1.69 2.93
C GLY A 131 -4.03 0.66 3.09
N SER A 132 -4.40 -0.59 3.36
CA SER A 132 -3.49 -1.69 3.74
C SER A 132 -3.58 -2.91 2.83
N GLY A 133 -4.07 -2.73 1.61
CA GLY A 133 -4.14 -3.81 0.62
C GLY A 133 -2.76 -4.17 0.05
N ASP A 134 -2.62 -5.41 -0.41
CA ASP A 134 -1.44 -5.90 -1.10
C ASP A 134 -1.75 -6.06 -2.59
N LEU A 135 -0.81 -5.72 -3.47
CA LEU A 135 -0.93 -5.92 -4.92
C LEU A 135 0.26 -6.69 -5.45
N ALA A 136 -0.01 -7.78 -6.16
CA ALA A 136 0.96 -8.50 -6.97
C ALA A 136 0.68 -8.30 -8.45
N LEU A 137 1.66 -7.76 -9.17
CA LEU A 137 1.65 -7.57 -10.61
C LEU A 137 2.58 -8.60 -11.25
N ASP A 138 2.01 -9.56 -11.97
CA ASP A 138 2.76 -10.66 -12.59
C ASP A 138 2.81 -10.49 -14.12
N GLU A 139 3.98 -10.78 -14.70
CA GLU A 139 4.21 -10.76 -16.16
C GLU A 139 3.92 -9.40 -16.83
N ILE A 140 4.29 -8.31 -16.17
CA ILE A 140 4.12 -6.96 -16.72
C ILE A 140 5.04 -6.77 -17.93
N ASN A 141 4.49 -6.22 -19.02
CA ASN A 141 5.25 -5.80 -20.19
C ASN A 141 4.61 -4.56 -20.80
N GLN A 142 5.10 -3.37 -20.43
CA GLN A 142 4.49 -2.11 -20.86
C GLN A 142 5.47 -0.92 -20.91
N PRO A 143 5.19 0.13 -21.68
CA PRO A 143 6.06 1.31 -21.76
C PRO A 143 6.16 2.09 -20.43
N ALA A 144 5.05 2.16 -19.67
CA ALA A 144 5.01 2.92 -18.43
C ALA A 144 4.23 2.18 -17.37
N LEU A 145 4.76 2.13 -16.14
CA LEU A 145 4.08 1.61 -14.96
C LEU A 145 4.19 2.64 -13.84
N ARG A 146 3.04 3.15 -13.38
CA ARG A 146 2.94 4.06 -12.24
C ARG A 146 2.28 3.34 -11.08
N LEU A 147 2.88 3.43 -9.91
CA LEU A 147 2.44 2.79 -8.68
C LEU A 147 2.34 3.85 -7.58
N ASP A 148 1.16 4.04 -6.99
CA ASP A 148 0.90 5.00 -5.91
C ASP A 148 0.37 4.27 -4.68
N ILE A 149 1.21 4.09 -3.67
CA ILE A 149 0.84 3.52 -2.37
C ILE A 149 0.51 4.65 -1.41
N ARG A 150 -0.72 4.68 -0.90
CA ARG A 150 -1.16 5.60 0.16
C ARG A 150 -1.65 4.82 1.36
N GLY A 151 -0.85 4.82 2.43
CA GLY A 151 -1.11 4.03 3.63
C GLY A 151 0.04 3.07 3.93
N SER A 152 -0.30 1.82 4.22
CA SER A 152 0.64 0.78 4.67
C SER A 152 0.55 -0.50 3.83
N GLY A 153 -0.02 -0.41 2.63
CA GLY A 153 -0.11 -1.54 1.69
C GLY A 153 1.23 -1.85 1.02
N SER A 154 1.29 -3.02 0.38
CA SER A 154 2.50 -3.47 -0.33
C SER A 154 2.25 -3.64 -1.82
N ILE A 155 3.24 -3.37 -2.66
CA ILE A 155 3.22 -3.74 -4.08
C ILE A 155 4.41 -4.65 -4.37
N THR A 156 4.16 -5.79 -5.02
CA THR A 156 5.17 -6.62 -5.66
C THR A 156 4.95 -6.60 -7.17
N ALA A 157 6.00 -6.42 -7.97
CA ALA A 157 5.88 -6.47 -9.43
C ALA A 157 6.99 -7.32 -10.07
N ALA A 158 6.64 -8.02 -11.15
CA ALA A 158 7.55 -8.82 -11.95
C ALA A 158 7.32 -8.59 -13.47
N GLY A 159 8.40 -8.65 -14.25
CA GLY A 159 8.37 -8.48 -15.71
C GLY A 159 9.32 -7.39 -16.21
N THR A 160 8.89 -6.63 -17.22
CA THR A 160 9.66 -5.56 -17.85
C THR A 160 8.83 -4.30 -18.08
N ALA A 161 9.42 -3.12 -17.84
CA ALA A 161 8.82 -1.85 -18.23
C ALA A 161 9.88 -0.88 -18.77
N GLN A 162 9.51 0.07 -19.64
CA GLN A 162 10.47 1.11 -20.03
C GLN A 162 10.63 2.13 -18.91
N THR A 163 9.52 2.59 -18.33
CA THR A 163 9.53 3.57 -17.23
C THR A 163 8.71 3.06 -16.05
N VAL A 164 9.26 3.22 -14.85
CA VAL A 164 8.56 2.92 -13.59
C VAL A 164 8.55 4.18 -12.73
N ASP A 165 7.38 4.60 -12.26
CA ASP A 165 7.18 5.69 -11.29
C ASP A 165 6.51 5.12 -10.03
N LEU A 166 7.29 4.89 -8.98
CA LEU A 166 6.83 4.41 -7.68
C LEU A 166 6.72 5.58 -6.70
N LYS A 167 5.53 5.77 -6.14
CA LYS A 167 5.25 6.75 -5.10
C LYS A 167 4.72 6.05 -3.86
N ILE A 168 5.34 6.33 -2.73
CA ILE A 168 4.94 5.81 -1.42
C ILE A 168 4.65 7.00 -0.51
N SER A 169 3.43 7.07 0.00
CA SER A 169 2.99 8.05 1.00
C SER A 169 2.45 7.31 2.22
N GLY A 170 3.25 7.21 3.27
CA GLY A 170 2.95 6.43 4.47
C GLY A 170 4.08 5.46 4.83
N SER A 171 3.73 4.22 5.11
CA SER A 171 4.64 3.16 5.59
C SER A 171 4.47 1.87 4.78
N GLY A 172 4.04 1.98 3.53
CA GLY A 172 3.88 0.83 2.64
C GLY A 172 5.16 0.50 1.86
N ASP A 173 5.23 -0.69 1.29
CA ASP A 173 6.47 -1.21 0.69
C ASP A 173 6.33 -1.50 -0.81
N GLY A 174 7.33 -1.12 -1.60
CA GLY A 174 7.43 -1.42 -3.03
C GLY A 174 8.52 -2.44 -3.33
N ARG A 175 8.17 -3.71 -3.55
CA ARG A 175 9.08 -4.81 -3.89
C ARG A 175 9.09 -5.09 -5.40
N LEU A 176 9.87 -4.32 -6.14
CA LEU A 176 9.96 -4.36 -7.61
C LEU A 176 11.28 -4.95 -8.13
N LYS A 177 12.04 -5.66 -7.29
CA LYS A 177 13.30 -6.31 -7.69
C LYS A 177 13.17 -7.19 -8.95
N ASN A 178 12.04 -7.89 -9.10
CA ASN A 178 11.79 -8.78 -10.23
C ASN A 178 11.21 -8.06 -11.46
N LEU A 179 11.04 -6.74 -11.41
CA LEU A 179 10.60 -5.91 -12.52
C LEU A 179 11.80 -5.14 -13.08
N THR A 180 12.21 -5.45 -14.31
CA THR A 180 13.32 -4.76 -14.96
C THR A 180 12.82 -3.49 -15.64
N ALA A 181 13.24 -2.32 -15.15
CA ALA A 181 12.94 -1.02 -15.75
C ALA A 181 14.12 -0.47 -16.56
N GLN A 182 13.88 0.26 -17.65
CA GLN A 182 14.94 1.08 -18.26
C GLN A 182 15.23 2.31 -17.39
N SER A 183 14.17 3.05 -17.04
CA SER A 183 14.24 4.20 -16.15
C SER A 183 13.33 4.01 -14.94
N ALA A 184 13.87 4.24 -13.75
CA ALA A 184 13.14 4.15 -12.50
C ALA A 184 13.04 5.52 -11.81
N LYS A 185 11.86 5.84 -11.31
CA LYS A 185 11.64 6.97 -10.42
C LYS A 185 10.98 6.49 -9.14
N VAL A 186 11.54 6.86 -8.00
CA VAL A 186 11.03 6.49 -6.66
C VAL A 186 10.92 7.74 -5.81
N ASP A 187 9.70 8.07 -5.38
CA ASP A 187 9.40 9.16 -4.46
C ASP A 187 8.76 8.60 -3.18
N ILE A 188 9.49 8.64 -2.06
CA ILE A 188 9.00 8.17 -0.75
C ILE A 188 8.75 9.36 0.17
N ARG A 189 7.55 9.41 0.75
CA ARG A 189 7.15 10.36 1.80
C ARG A 189 6.62 9.56 3.00
N GLY A 190 7.45 9.46 4.05
CA GLY A 190 7.14 8.65 5.23
C GLY A 190 8.25 7.65 5.55
N SER A 191 7.87 6.42 5.87
CA SER A 191 8.79 5.39 6.40
C SER A 191 8.68 4.05 5.66
N GLY A 192 8.11 4.05 4.46
CA GLY A 192 8.02 2.85 3.64
C GLY A 192 9.29 2.60 2.84
N ASP A 193 9.54 1.33 2.48
CA ASP A 193 10.75 0.91 1.80
C ASP A 193 10.50 0.54 0.33
N ALA A 194 11.55 0.59 -0.50
CA ALA A 194 11.44 0.17 -1.89
C ALA A 194 12.66 -0.59 -2.41
N GLU A 195 12.41 -1.65 -3.16
CA GLU A 195 13.39 -2.37 -3.98
C GLU A 195 13.02 -2.17 -5.44
N ILE A 196 13.95 -1.72 -6.30
CA ILE A 196 13.69 -1.50 -7.73
C ILE A 196 14.89 -1.86 -8.59
N THR A 197 14.65 -2.49 -9.75
CA THR A 197 15.71 -2.82 -10.72
C THR A 197 15.66 -1.86 -11.90
N ALA A 198 16.78 -1.16 -12.18
CA ALA A 198 16.88 -0.21 -13.28
C ALA A 198 18.15 -0.44 -14.13
N GLN A 199 18.04 -0.23 -15.45
CA GLN A 199 19.13 -0.50 -16.39
C GLN A 199 19.85 0.76 -16.88
N ALA A 200 19.15 1.87 -17.07
CA ALA A 200 19.71 3.10 -17.66
C ALA A 200 19.80 4.25 -16.66
N ASP A 201 18.67 4.63 -16.06
CA ASP A 201 18.57 5.82 -15.20
C ASP A 201 17.72 5.55 -13.95
N ALA A 202 18.10 6.16 -12.83
CA ALA A 202 17.30 6.17 -11.61
C ALA A 202 17.22 7.57 -10.96
N ASP A 203 16.01 7.98 -10.57
CA ASP A 203 15.72 9.19 -9.78
C ASP A 203 15.06 8.76 -8.48
N VAL A 204 15.76 8.92 -7.35
CA VAL A 204 15.28 8.52 -6.03
C VAL A 204 15.26 9.73 -5.09
N SER A 205 14.11 9.95 -4.47
CA SER A 205 13.87 11.02 -3.51
C SER A 205 13.10 10.52 -2.31
N ILE A 206 13.73 10.58 -1.13
CA ILE A 206 13.16 10.16 0.15
C ILE A 206 12.93 11.40 1.01
N SER A 207 11.75 11.51 1.60
CA SER A 207 11.40 12.49 2.63
C SER A 207 10.80 11.75 3.82
N GLY A 208 11.65 11.45 4.81
CA GLY A 208 11.32 10.63 5.97
C GLY A 208 12.43 9.63 6.31
N SER A 209 12.06 8.38 6.62
CA SER A 209 12.98 7.39 7.18
C SER A 209 13.01 6.05 6.43
N GLY A 210 12.37 5.98 5.26
CA GLY A 210 12.38 4.75 4.45
C GLY A 210 13.70 4.54 3.71
N ASP A 211 13.94 3.29 3.30
CA ASP A 211 15.13 2.86 2.59
C ASP A 211 14.81 2.44 1.14
N VAL A 212 15.75 2.69 0.23
CA VAL A 212 15.61 2.30 -1.19
C VAL A 212 16.83 1.54 -1.68
N ASP A 213 16.60 0.30 -2.09
CA ASP A 213 17.58 -0.53 -2.77
C ASP A 213 17.37 -0.47 -4.29
N VAL A 214 18.34 0.08 -5.00
CA VAL A 214 18.35 0.17 -6.46
C VAL A 214 19.28 -0.90 -7.02
N TYR A 215 18.70 -1.91 -7.66
CA TYR A 215 19.42 -3.00 -8.28
C TYR A 215 19.85 -2.67 -9.72
N GLY A 216 20.97 -3.23 -10.13
CA GLY A 216 21.54 -3.08 -11.48
C GLY A 216 22.58 -1.96 -11.57
N HIS A 217 22.79 -1.45 -12.78
CA HIS A 217 23.83 -0.45 -13.06
C HIS A 217 23.27 0.86 -13.66
N PRO A 218 22.20 1.46 -13.08
CA PRO A 218 21.66 2.72 -13.60
C PRO A 218 22.59 3.89 -13.30
N THR A 219 22.51 4.91 -14.15
CA THR A 219 23.02 6.25 -13.83
C THR A 219 22.06 6.92 -12.84
N MET A 220 22.53 7.18 -11.62
CA MET A 220 21.74 7.88 -10.60
C MET A 220 21.62 9.36 -10.97
N ARG A 221 20.48 9.75 -11.56
CA ARG A 221 20.18 11.12 -11.97
C ARG A 221 19.90 12.02 -10.78
N ARG A 222 19.26 11.45 -9.76
CA ARG A 222 18.96 12.12 -8.50
C ARG A 222 18.96 11.08 -7.39
N SER A 223 19.58 11.43 -6.28
CA SER A 223 19.61 10.64 -5.05
C SER A 223 19.56 11.64 -3.89
N GLN A 224 18.37 11.83 -3.33
CA GLN A 224 18.14 12.81 -2.27
C GLN A 224 17.42 12.15 -1.11
N VAL A 225 17.97 12.32 0.09
CA VAL A 225 17.33 11.91 1.34
C VAL A 225 17.14 13.15 2.21
N ARG A 226 15.91 13.39 2.63
CA ARG A 226 15.55 14.37 3.66
C ARG A 226 14.97 13.63 4.84
N GLY A 227 15.81 13.37 5.84
CA GLY A 227 15.45 12.61 7.04
C GLY A 227 16.54 11.59 7.37
N SER A 228 16.15 10.38 7.74
CA SER A 228 17.04 9.35 8.29
C SER A 228 17.15 8.08 7.43
N GLY A 229 16.49 8.05 6.28
CA GLY A 229 16.53 6.91 5.35
C GLY A 229 17.85 6.78 4.60
N SER A 230 17.93 5.79 3.72
CA SER A 230 19.10 5.51 2.90
C SER A 230 18.76 5.11 1.46
N ILE A 231 19.71 5.31 0.56
CA ILE A 231 19.62 4.86 -0.83
C ILE A 231 20.87 4.03 -1.11
N THR A 232 20.68 2.74 -1.38
CA THR A 232 21.76 1.78 -1.60
C THR A 232 21.69 1.27 -3.04
N GLN A 233 22.82 1.30 -3.74
CA GLN A 233 22.92 0.66 -5.05
C GLN A 233 23.45 -0.77 -4.87
N VAL A 234 22.68 -1.75 -5.32
CA VAL A 234 23.01 -3.17 -5.23
C VAL A 234 23.40 -3.66 -6.63
N PRO A 235 24.64 -4.14 -6.83
CA PRO A 235 25.13 -4.57 -8.13
C PRO A 235 24.43 -5.82 -8.68
#